data_AF-A0A7V8IZE2-F1
#
_entry.id   AF-A0A7V8IZE2-F1
#
_cell.length_a   1.000
_cell.length_b   1.000
_cell.length_c   1.000
_cell.angle_alpha   90.00
_cell.angle_beta   90.00
_cell.angle_gamma   90.00
#
_symmetry.space_group_name_H-M   'P 1'
#
loop_
_entity.id
_entity.type
_entity.pdbx_description
1 polymer ?
#
loop_
_entity_poly.entity_id
_entity_poly.type
_entity_poly.pdbx_seq_one_letter_code
_entity_poly.pdbx_strand_id
1 'polypeptide(L)'
;MGAMPAEKKPPALRIRALDWHRGLAVLAMVECHALLLLHRSHEHEPLRQFLNSINGLIAPSFIFAAGFALALTSCRSAVDPQGRRERAVKTLMRIGEVLVVSSLLKWMLWPVRTEPWQWLRIDVLSCIGYSLLALWACVFSLGNRPRTVAAAMAGAATLIFTLAPWTESLRDLGVLQFFVNNKSGSEFPVLPWAGYGFIGASLGALVSIPDRGARYLWVHLAITFSAGVAIANAGGLWDRIYPWSPWIFQNAGERIWKVAAIALALRGAEAFGASHGWAMKNPLTKFLEHFGLNSLSGYFAQACILFGKWIALPFGLSFGITGFTRWAGQFHWTGFWLLTIVAIAGTGAFCWAWNFLDPHLPWRKQARKPEPAARPA
;
A
#
# COMPACT_ATOMS: atom_id res chain seq x y z
N MET A 1 -7.47 -48.73 -13.17
CA MET A 1 -8.07 -47.38 -13.29
C MET A 1 -7.03 -46.37 -12.87
N GLY A 2 -6.35 -45.72 -13.82
CA GLY A 2 -5.36 -44.69 -13.53
C GLY A 2 -6.06 -43.44 -13.01
N ALA A 3 -5.65 -42.96 -11.83
CA ALA A 3 -6.12 -41.70 -11.29
C ALA A 3 -5.78 -40.58 -12.29
N MET A 4 -6.81 -39.90 -12.80
CA MET A 4 -6.63 -38.70 -13.61
C MET A 4 -5.81 -37.69 -12.81
N PRO A 5 -4.77 -37.07 -13.41
CA PRO A 5 -4.03 -36.01 -12.75
C PRO A 5 -5.00 -34.88 -12.39
N ALA A 6 -5.00 -34.51 -11.11
CA ALA A 6 -5.78 -33.38 -10.61
C ALA A 6 -5.54 -32.16 -11.50
N GLU A 7 -6.61 -31.70 -12.15
CA GLU A 7 -6.61 -30.53 -13.01
C GLU A 7 -6.01 -29.36 -12.22
N LYS A 8 -4.83 -28.89 -12.63
CA LYS A 8 -4.18 -27.71 -12.04
C LYS A 8 -5.13 -26.53 -12.25
N LYS A 9 -5.86 -26.19 -11.19
CA LYS A 9 -6.70 -24.98 -11.11
C LYS A 9 -5.90 -23.82 -11.72
N PRO A 10 -6.39 -23.15 -12.79
CA PRO A 10 -5.62 -22.12 -13.46
C PRO A 10 -5.19 -21.08 -12.42
N PRO A 11 -3.93 -20.61 -12.44
CA PRO A 11 -3.47 -19.62 -11.50
C PRO A 11 -4.43 -18.44 -11.56
N ALA A 12 -5.04 -18.10 -10.41
CA ALA A 12 -6.01 -17.03 -10.32
C ALA A 12 -5.46 -15.80 -11.04
N LEU A 13 -6.16 -15.35 -12.09
CA LEU A 13 -5.69 -14.32 -13.03
C LEU A 13 -5.02 -13.17 -12.27
N ARG A 14 -3.68 -13.10 -12.36
CA ARG A 14 -2.83 -12.07 -11.75
C ARG A 14 -2.89 -10.84 -12.63
N ILE A 15 -3.13 -9.68 -12.03
CA ILE A 15 -3.26 -8.42 -12.77
C ILE A 15 -1.94 -7.67 -12.62
N ARG A 16 -1.09 -7.75 -13.64
CA ARG A 16 0.29 -7.23 -13.58
C ARG A 16 0.30 -5.71 -13.49
N ALA A 17 -0.70 -5.04 -14.07
CA ALA A 17 -0.86 -3.60 -13.96
C ALA A 17 -0.89 -3.12 -12.49
N LEU A 18 -1.51 -3.89 -11.58
CA LEU A 18 -1.53 -3.55 -10.15
C LEU A 18 -0.19 -3.82 -9.46
N ASP A 19 0.56 -4.81 -9.90
CA ASP A 19 1.92 -5.03 -9.42
C ASP A 19 2.85 -3.91 -9.90
N TRP A 20 2.72 -3.47 -11.16
CA TRP A 20 3.45 -2.32 -11.70
C TRP A 20 3.08 -1.03 -10.97
N HIS A 21 1.80 -0.85 -10.63
CA HIS A 21 1.32 0.30 -9.85
C HIS A 21 2.02 0.36 -8.49
N ARG A 22 2.09 -0.77 -7.78
CA ARG A 22 2.80 -0.88 -6.51
C ARG A 22 4.31 -0.68 -6.68
N GLY A 23 4.90 -1.25 -7.74
CA GLY A 23 6.32 -1.09 -8.05
C GLY A 23 6.68 0.38 -8.27
N LEU A 24 5.90 1.10 -9.08
CA LEU A 24 6.06 2.53 -9.30
C LEU A 24 5.94 3.33 -7.99
N ALA A 25 4.97 2.98 -7.15
CA ALA A 25 4.82 3.61 -5.83
C ALA A 25 6.03 3.36 -4.92
N VAL A 26 6.69 2.19 -4.99
CA VAL A 26 7.94 1.93 -4.25
C VAL A 26 9.06 2.82 -4.76
N LEU A 27 9.23 2.97 -6.07
CA LEU A 27 10.27 3.83 -6.63
C LEU A 27 10.07 5.30 -6.23
N ALA A 28 8.83 5.80 -6.36
CA ALA A 28 8.47 7.15 -5.91
C ALA A 28 8.65 7.33 -4.40
N MET A 29 8.35 6.31 -3.59
CA MET A 29 8.61 6.35 -2.14
C MET A 29 10.09 6.48 -1.81
N VAL A 30 10.97 5.75 -2.48
CA VAL A 30 12.42 5.89 -2.29
C VAL A 30 12.88 7.30 -2.66
N GLU A 31 12.37 7.84 -3.78
CA GLU A 31 12.63 9.22 -4.20
C GLU A 31 12.15 10.23 -3.15
N CYS A 32 10.90 10.13 -2.70
CA CYS A 32 10.32 10.99 -1.67
C CYS A 32 11.18 11.05 -0.40
N HIS A 33 11.64 9.89 0.07
CA HIS A 33 12.49 9.84 1.27
C HIS A 33 13.90 10.38 1.03
N ALA A 34 14.46 10.23 -0.16
CA ALA A 34 15.70 10.91 -0.53
C ALA A 34 15.49 12.43 -0.62
N LEU A 35 14.32 12.89 -1.08
CA LEU A 35 13.97 14.31 -1.20
C LEU A 35 13.92 15.00 0.17
N LEU A 36 13.57 14.29 1.24
CA LEU A 36 13.64 14.79 2.63
C LEU A 36 15.08 15.16 3.06
N LEU A 37 16.09 14.64 2.38
CA LEU A 37 17.51 14.92 2.67
C LEU A 37 18.07 16.06 1.80
N LEU A 38 17.32 16.56 0.82
CA LEU A 38 17.71 17.69 -0.03
C LEU A 38 17.80 18.99 0.78
N HIS A 39 18.77 19.84 0.45
CA HIS A 39 18.99 21.14 1.08
C HIS A 39 17.71 22.00 1.06
N ARG A 40 17.42 22.69 2.18
CA ARG A 40 16.18 23.48 2.37
C ARG A 40 16.08 24.68 1.42
N SER A 41 17.19 25.18 0.89
CA SER A 41 17.21 26.24 -0.14
C SER A 41 16.35 25.90 -1.36
N HIS A 42 16.12 24.62 -1.65
CA HIS A 42 15.32 24.17 -2.78
C HIS A 42 13.80 24.08 -2.47
N GLU A 43 13.33 24.42 -1.26
CA GLU A 43 11.92 24.29 -0.83
C GLU A 43 10.91 24.97 -1.76
N HIS A 44 11.28 26.14 -2.31
CA HIS A 44 10.40 26.92 -3.18
C HIS A 44 10.60 26.65 -4.67
N GLU A 45 11.48 25.72 -5.05
CA GLU A 45 11.77 25.46 -6.46
C GLU A 45 10.64 24.68 -7.14
N PRO A 46 10.29 25.02 -8.40
CA PRO A 46 9.23 24.35 -9.14
C PRO A 46 9.42 22.83 -9.24
N LEU A 47 10.67 22.37 -9.43
CA LEU A 47 10.98 20.95 -9.51
C LEU A 47 10.65 20.21 -8.20
N ARG A 48 11.02 20.79 -7.04
CA ARG A 48 10.72 20.17 -5.74
C ARG A 48 9.22 20.16 -5.46
N GLN A 49 8.51 21.23 -5.81
CA GLN A 49 7.05 21.27 -5.68
C GLN A 49 6.36 20.23 -6.57
N PHE A 50 6.84 20.06 -7.80
CA PHE A 50 6.35 19.03 -8.71
C PHE A 50 6.58 17.62 -8.16
N LEU A 51 7.80 17.32 -7.68
CA LEU A 51 8.10 16.03 -7.04
C LEU A 51 7.23 15.80 -5.80
N ASN A 52 7.05 16.82 -4.94
CA ASN A 52 6.14 16.74 -3.80
C ASN A 52 4.67 16.45 -4.20
N SER A 53 4.21 17.01 -5.33
CA SER A 53 2.87 16.71 -5.86
C SER A 53 2.73 15.24 -6.26
N ILE A 54 3.76 14.65 -6.88
CA ILE A 54 3.81 13.21 -7.17
C ILE A 54 3.88 12.41 -5.86
N ASN A 55 4.67 12.86 -4.89
CA ASN A 55 4.88 12.16 -3.63
C ASN A 55 3.61 12.06 -2.79
N GLY A 56 2.68 13.01 -2.92
CA GLY A 56 1.34 12.93 -2.35
C GLY A 56 0.51 11.72 -2.84
N LEU A 57 0.91 11.04 -3.93
CA LEU A 57 0.21 9.89 -4.51
C LEU A 57 0.77 8.53 -4.04
N ILE A 58 1.89 8.51 -3.32
CA ILE A 58 2.53 7.27 -2.88
C ILE A 58 1.63 6.50 -1.91
N ALA A 59 1.20 7.14 -0.82
CA ALA A 59 0.36 6.50 0.19
C ALA A 59 -1.02 6.09 -0.37
N PRO A 60 -1.77 6.93 -1.11
CA PRO A 60 -3.01 6.52 -1.76
C PRO A 60 -2.83 5.29 -2.65
N SER A 61 -1.73 5.24 -3.41
CA SER A 61 -1.44 4.12 -4.31
C SER A 61 -1.23 2.80 -3.58
N PHE A 62 -0.46 2.81 -2.47
CA PHE A 62 -0.27 1.60 -1.66
C PHE A 62 -1.55 1.15 -0.98
N ILE A 63 -2.30 2.07 -0.37
CA ILE A 63 -3.53 1.74 0.35
C ILE A 63 -4.58 1.20 -0.65
N PHE A 64 -4.74 1.86 -1.81
CA PHE A 64 -5.62 1.40 -2.90
C PHE A 64 -5.25 0.00 -3.39
N ALA A 65 -3.98 -0.23 -3.74
CA ALA A 65 -3.54 -1.52 -4.27
C ALA A 65 -3.63 -2.65 -3.23
N ALA A 66 -3.40 -2.34 -1.94
CA ALA A 66 -3.55 -3.30 -0.86
C ALA A 66 -5.01 -3.71 -0.67
N GLY A 67 -5.94 -2.74 -0.63
CA GLY A 67 -7.38 -3.02 -0.55
C GLY A 67 -7.89 -3.82 -1.75
N PHE A 68 -7.44 -3.46 -2.96
CA PHE A 68 -7.76 -4.19 -4.18
C PHE A 68 -7.33 -5.66 -4.11
N ALA A 69 -6.06 -5.92 -3.77
CA ALA A 69 -5.53 -7.28 -3.69
C ALA A 69 -6.25 -8.12 -2.61
N LEU A 70 -6.54 -7.51 -1.46
CA LEU A 70 -7.27 -8.14 -0.36
C LEU A 70 -8.65 -8.61 -0.80
N ALA A 71 -9.46 -7.71 -1.38
CA ALA A 71 -10.82 -8.03 -1.80
C ALA A 71 -10.84 -9.04 -2.95
N LEU A 72 -9.99 -8.86 -3.96
CA LEU A 72 -9.90 -9.75 -5.12
C LEU A 72 -9.61 -11.20 -4.71
N THR A 73 -8.58 -11.39 -3.88
CA THR A 73 -8.16 -12.73 -3.48
C THR A 73 -9.15 -13.37 -2.50
N SER A 74 -9.72 -12.58 -1.59
CA SER A 74 -10.64 -13.10 -0.58
C SER A 74 -12.01 -13.45 -1.17
N CYS A 75 -12.55 -12.65 -2.09
CA CYS A 75 -13.80 -12.98 -2.78
C CYS A 75 -13.64 -14.20 -3.70
N ARG A 76 -12.48 -14.38 -4.36
CA ARG A 76 -12.19 -15.60 -5.14
C ARG A 76 -12.12 -16.85 -4.27
N SER A 77 -11.52 -16.73 -3.08
CA SER A 77 -11.44 -17.85 -2.12
C SER A 77 -12.74 -18.10 -1.36
N ALA A 78 -13.70 -17.17 -1.37
CA ALA A 78 -14.95 -17.30 -0.64
C ALA A 78 -15.95 -18.32 -1.23
N VAL A 79 -15.66 -18.86 -2.42
CA VAL A 79 -16.48 -19.88 -3.08
C VAL A 79 -16.46 -21.21 -2.33
N ASP A 80 -15.36 -21.52 -1.64
CA ASP A 80 -15.16 -22.74 -0.86
C ASP A 80 -14.94 -22.38 0.63
N PRO A 81 -15.71 -22.96 1.58
CA PRO A 81 -15.53 -22.70 3.01
C PRO A 81 -14.11 -22.94 3.53
N GLN A 82 -13.45 -24.01 3.08
CA GLN A 82 -12.09 -24.34 3.52
C GLN A 82 -11.09 -23.33 2.95
N GLY A 83 -11.15 -23.07 1.64
CA GLY A 83 -10.37 -22.04 0.97
C GLY A 83 -10.56 -20.63 1.58
N ARG A 84 -11.78 -20.28 2.01
CA ARG A 84 -12.08 -19.03 2.70
C ARG A 84 -11.35 -18.92 4.03
N ARG A 85 -11.37 -19.97 4.86
CA ARG A 85 -10.70 -19.99 6.17
C ARG A 85 -9.19 -19.88 6.02
N GLU A 86 -8.60 -20.68 5.13
CA GLU A 86 -7.16 -20.64 4.86
C GLU A 86 -6.70 -19.27 4.34
N ARG A 87 -7.49 -18.68 3.42
CA ARG A 87 -7.23 -17.34 2.89
C ARG A 87 -7.34 -16.29 3.98
N ALA A 88 -8.32 -16.41 4.88
CA ALA A 88 -8.50 -15.48 5.99
C ALA A 88 -7.31 -15.50 6.95
N VAL A 89 -6.81 -16.69 7.33
CA VAL A 89 -5.63 -16.83 8.19
C VAL A 89 -4.39 -16.23 7.52
N LYS A 90 -4.13 -16.58 6.25
CA LYS A 90 -3.00 -16.02 5.48
C LYS A 90 -3.05 -14.49 5.40
N THR A 91 -4.25 -13.95 5.22
CA THR A 91 -4.47 -12.51 5.19
C THR A 91 -4.23 -11.87 6.55
N LEU A 92 -4.74 -12.42 7.65
CA LEU A 92 -4.51 -11.90 9.00
C LEU A 92 -3.03 -11.95 9.38
N MET A 93 -2.33 -13.04 9.06
CA MET A 93 -0.88 -13.12 9.25
C MET A 93 -0.15 -12.02 8.50
N ARG A 94 -0.54 -11.75 7.23
CA ARG A 94 0.06 -10.69 6.44
C ARG A 94 -0.24 -9.29 6.99
N ILE A 95 -1.45 -9.06 7.51
CA ILE A 95 -1.81 -7.80 8.20
C ILE A 95 -0.96 -7.66 9.47
N GLY A 96 -0.81 -8.73 10.24
CA GLY A 96 0.06 -8.78 11.41
C GLY A 96 1.52 -8.47 11.06
N GLU A 97 2.06 -9.05 9.99
CA GLU A 97 3.40 -8.72 9.49
C GLU A 97 3.56 -7.22 9.19
N VAL A 98 2.59 -6.60 8.52
CA VAL A 98 2.63 -5.15 8.22
C VAL A 98 2.65 -4.33 9.52
N LEU A 99 1.80 -4.67 10.50
CA LEU A 99 1.74 -3.98 11.79
C LEU A 99 3.01 -4.19 12.62
N VAL A 100 3.59 -5.39 12.61
CA VAL A 100 4.87 -5.68 13.28
C VAL A 100 6.00 -4.88 12.63
N VAL A 101 6.09 -4.84 11.30
CA VAL A 101 7.10 -4.05 10.59
C VAL A 101 6.94 -2.56 10.86
N SER A 102 5.71 -2.04 10.89
CA SER A 102 5.43 -0.66 11.32
C SER A 102 5.98 -0.41 12.73
N SER A 103 5.66 -1.30 13.66
CA SER A 103 6.11 -1.18 15.04
C SER A 103 7.64 -1.20 15.19
N LEU A 104 8.32 -2.08 14.44
CA LEU A 104 9.79 -2.15 14.42
C LEU A 104 10.40 -0.86 13.87
N LEU A 105 9.83 -0.29 12.82
CA LEU A 105 10.30 0.98 12.26
C LEU A 105 10.05 2.15 13.21
N LYS A 106 8.91 2.19 13.91
CA LYS A 106 8.67 3.17 14.97
C LYS A 106 9.76 3.12 16.03
N TRP A 107 10.05 1.92 16.54
CA TRP A 107 11.11 1.72 17.52
C TRP A 107 12.50 2.15 17.03
N MET A 108 12.81 1.94 15.75
CA MET A 108 14.12 2.27 15.17
C MET A 108 14.28 3.77 14.89
N LEU A 109 13.24 4.41 14.37
CA LEU A 109 13.32 5.76 13.80
C LEU A 109 12.85 6.86 14.76
N TRP A 110 12.06 6.52 15.76
CA TRP A 110 11.50 7.47 16.71
C TRP A 110 11.99 7.21 18.14
N PRO A 111 12.10 8.25 18.99
CA PRO A 111 12.54 8.13 20.39
C PRO A 111 11.46 7.52 21.31
N VAL A 112 10.93 6.35 20.92
CA VAL A 112 9.79 5.69 21.57
C VAL A 112 10.09 5.27 23.02
N ARG A 113 11.37 5.08 23.37
CA ARG A 113 11.79 4.77 24.75
C ARG A 113 11.62 5.94 25.71
N THR A 114 11.87 7.16 25.23
CA THR A 114 11.73 8.39 26.04
C THR A 114 10.35 9.02 25.87
N GLU A 115 9.70 8.77 24.74
CA GLU A 115 8.38 9.29 24.39
C GLU A 115 7.40 8.17 24.00
N PRO A 116 6.84 7.40 24.96
CA PRO A 116 6.03 6.21 24.67
C PRO A 116 4.78 6.49 23.85
N TRP A 117 4.24 7.71 23.91
CA TRP A 117 3.07 8.13 23.13
C TRP A 117 3.31 8.02 21.61
N GLN A 118 4.57 8.03 21.15
CA GLN A 118 4.92 7.88 19.74
C GLN A 118 4.53 6.50 19.17
N TRP A 119 4.33 5.48 20.02
CA TRP A 119 3.72 4.21 19.59
C TRP A 119 2.32 4.39 19.00
N LEU A 120 1.55 5.36 19.51
CA LEU A 120 0.18 5.63 19.12
C LEU A 120 0.10 6.41 17.79
N ARG A 121 1.19 7.07 17.36
CA ARG A 121 1.23 7.77 16.07
C ARG A 121 0.95 6.80 14.93
N ILE A 122 0.03 7.16 14.04
CA ILE A 122 -0.29 6.35 12.87
C ILE A 122 0.59 6.82 11.71
N ASP A 123 1.53 5.95 11.34
CA ASP A 123 2.30 6.03 10.10
C ASP A 123 1.56 5.33 8.94
N VAL A 124 2.10 5.40 7.73
CA VAL A 124 1.46 4.81 6.55
C VAL A 124 1.29 3.28 6.65
N LEU A 125 2.20 2.55 7.28
CA LEU A 125 2.12 1.10 7.43
C LEU A 125 1.04 0.70 8.44
N SER A 126 1.00 1.38 9.59
CA SER A 126 -0.08 1.25 10.58
C SER A 126 -1.43 1.57 9.94
N CYS A 127 -1.52 2.66 9.18
CA CYS A 127 -2.73 3.03 8.44
C CYS A 127 -3.18 1.92 7.49
N ILE A 128 -2.26 1.36 6.68
CA ILE A 128 -2.54 0.22 5.80
C ILE A 128 -3.02 -0.98 6.62
N GLY A 129 -2.32 -1.34 7.70
CA GLY A 129 -2.66 -2.48 8.55
C GLY A 129 -4.06 -2.38 9.16
N TYR A 130 -4.40 -1.24 9.78
CA TYR A 130 -5.72 -1.01 10.36
C TYR A 130 -6.82 -0.93 9.29
N SER A 131 -6.54 -0.30 8.15
CA SER A 131 -7.49 -0.27 7.02
C SER A 131 -7.78 -1.67 6.51
N LEU A 132 -6.75 -2.50 6.33
CA LEU A 132 -6.90 -3.88 5.87
C LEU A 132 -7.61 -4.76 6.90
N LEU A 133 -7.45 -4.50 8.21
CA LEU A 133 -8.17 -5.22 9.25
C LEU A 133 -9.68 -4.92 9.18
N ALA A 134 -10.05 -3.65 9.01
CA ALA A 134 -11.44 -3.25 8.81
C ALA A 134 -12.04 -3.85 7.53
N LEU A 135 -11.30 -3.78 6.42
CA LEU A 135 -11.69 -4.40 5.15
C LEU A 135 -11.84 -5.92 5.27
N TRP A 136 -10.91 -6.58 5.98
CA TRP A 136 -10.92 -8.02 6.18
C TRP A 136 -12.20 -8.47 6.88
N ALA A 137 -12.68 -7.75 7.91
CA ALA A 137 -13.92 -8.11 8.59
C ALA A 137 -15.12 -8.14 7.63
N CYS A 138 -15.22 -7.17 6.72
CA CYS A 138 -16.29 -7.10 5.73
C CYS A 138 -16.16 -8.20 4.67
N VAL A 139 -14.98 -8.34 4.06
CA VAL A 139 -14.77 -9.32 2.99
C VAL A 139 -14.80 -10.74 3.53
N PHE A 140 -14.32 -10.96 4.76
CA PHE A 140 -14.46 -12.25 5.43
C PHE A 140 -15.93 -12.60 5.57
N SER A 141 -16.80 -11.67 5.97
CA SER A 141 -18.24 -11.91 6.20
C SER A 141 -19.05 -12.06 4.91
N LEU A 142 -18.80 -11.20 3.92
CA LEU A 142 -19.62 -11.04 2.72
C LEU A 142 -18.94 -11.50 1.44
N GLY A 143 -17.76 -12.11 1.51
CA GLY A 143 -16.91 -12.42 0.36
C GLY A 143 -17.56 -13.28 -0.74
N ASN A 144 -18.58 -14.06 -0.39
CA ASN A 144 -19.38 -14.86 -1.34
C ASN A 144 -20.36 -14.01 -2.18
N ARG A 145 -20.55 -12.73 -1.83
CA ARG A 145 -21.40 -11.76 -2.53
C ARG A 145 -20.55 -10.58 -3.00
N PRO A 146 -19.72 -10.75 -4.05
CA PRO A 146 -18.75 -9.74 -4.48
C PRO A 146 -19.37 -8.37 -4.82
N ARG A 147 -20.61 -8.35 -5.37
CA ARG A 147 -21.32 -7.08 -5.63
C ARG A 147 -21.71 -6.36 -4.33
N THR A 148 -22.14 -7.10 -3.31
CA THR A 148 -22.48 -6.54 -2.00
C THR A 148 -21.23 -6.00 -1.31
N VAL A 149 -20.12 -6.74 -1.36
CA VAL A 149 -18.82 -6.23 -0.88
C VAL A 149 -18.46 -4.96 -1.63
N ALA A 150 -18.55 -4.95 -2.96
CA ALA A 150 -18.20 -3.79 -3.75
C ALA A 150 -19.02 -2.54 -3.40
N ALA A 151 -20.34 -2.70 -3.25
CA ALA A 151 -21.23 -1.62 -2.85
C ALA A 151 -20.95 -1.16 -1.42
N ALA A 152 -20.75 -2.08 -0.47
CA ALA A 152 -20.41 -1.74 0.91
C ALA A 152 -19.08 -0.98 1.01
N MET A 153 -18.06 -1.40 0.27
CA MET A 153 -16.76 -0.73 0.26
C MET A 153 -16.82 0.63 -0.43
N ALA A 154 -17.56 0.76 -1.54
CA ALA A 154 -17.79 2.05 -2.17
C ALA A 154 -18.55 3.01 -1.24
N GLY A 155 -19.62 2.54 -0.59
CA GLY A 155 -20.38 3.32 0.38
C GLY A 155 -19.55 3.75 1.59
N ALA A 156 -18.73 2.86 2.14
CA ALA A 156 -17.83 3.18 3.23
C ALA A 156 -16.71 4.15 2.81
N ALA A 157 -16.15 4.03 1.60
CA ALA A 157 -15.21 5.02 1.07
C ALA A 157 -15.86 6.41 0.96
N THR A 158 -17.06 6.48 0.37
CA THR A 158 -17.84 7.73 0.30
C THR A 158 -18.05 8.31 1.69
N LEU A 159 -18.52 7.49 2.64
CA LEU A 159 -18.75 7.92 4.02
C LEU A 159 -17.47 8.48 4.65
N ILE A 160 -16.33 7.78 4.55
CA ILE A 160 -15.04 8.22 5.08
C ILE A 160 -14.65 9.58 4.50
N PHE A 161 -14.70 9.74 3.18
CA PHE A 161 -14.29 10.99 2.54
C PHE A 161 -15.26 12.14 2.86
N THR A 162 -16.57 11.86 2.97
CA THR A 162 -17.54 12.89 3.36
C THR A 162 -17.41 13.27 4.83
N LEU A 163 -17.08 12.34 5.72
CA LEU A 163 -16.99 12.64 7.15
C LEU A 163 -15.68 13.33 7.53
N ALA A 164 -14.59 13.06 6.80
CA ALA A 164 -13.25 13.50 7.16
C ALA A 164 -13.10 15.01 7.44
N PRO A 165 -13.69 15.95 6.67
CA PRO A 165 -13.58 17.39 6.98
C PRO A 165 -14.15 17.77 8.34
N TRP A 166 -15.27 17.15 8.72
CA TRP A 166 -15.88 17.43 10.01
C TRP A 166 -15.07 16.82 11.15
N THR A 167 -14.34 15.74 10.89
CA THR A 167 -13.48 15.12 11.90
C THR A 167 -12.15 15.85 12.09
N GLU A 168 -11.70 16.66 11.14
CA GLU A 168 -10.50 17.48 11.24
C GLU A 168 -10.62 18.57 12.32
N SER A 169 -11.82 19.11 12.56
CA SER A 169 -12.02 20.15 13.58
C SER A 169 -12.07 19.59 15.01
N LEU A 170 -12.34 18.29 15.18
CA LEU A 170 -12.44 17.64 16.48
C LEU A 170 -11.12 17.69 17.27
N ARG A 171 -11.24 17.82 18.59
CA ARG A 171 -10.13 17.84 19.57
C ARG A 171 -10.52 16.97 20.77
N ASP A 172 -9.54 16.65 21.60
CA ASP A 172 -9.72 15.99 22.90
C ASP A 172 -10.40 14.61 22.84
N LEU A 173 -10.21 13.88 21.74
CA LEU A 173 -10.74 12.53 21.54
C LEU A 173 -9.89 11.41 22.17
N GLY A 174 -8.90 11.77 23.00
CA GLY A 174 -7.94 10.82 23.57
C GLY A 174 -7.22 10.00 22.49
N VAL A 175 -7.20 8.66 22.65
CA VAL A 175 -6.55 7.74 21.70
C VAL A 175 -7.17 7.78 20.31
N LEU A 176 -8.47 8.07 20.20
CA LEU A 176 -9.16 8.12 18.90
C LEU A 176 -8.64 9.26 18.01
N GLN A 177 -8.07 10.32 18.61
CA GLN A 177 -7.50 11.44 17.86
C GLN A 177 -6.46 10.96 16.83
N PHE A 178 -5.65 9.95 17.18
CA PHE A 178 -4.61 9.38 16.31
C PHE A 178 -5.14 8.69 15.05
N PHE A 179 -6.39 8.22 15.08
CA PHE A 179 -7.02 7.54 13.96
C PHE A 179 -7.81 8.49 13.06
N VAL A 180 -8.15 9.66 13.56
CA VAL A 180 -9.22 10.49 12.99
C VAL A 180 -8.70 11.76 12.31
N ASN A 181 -7.60 12.34 12.79
CA ASN A 181 -6.96 13.50 12.16
C ASN A 181 -5.47 13.61 12.55
N ASN A 182 -4.81 14.65 12.06
CA ASN A 182 -3.37 14.86 12.24
C ASN A 182 -2.98 15.64 13.51
N LYS A 183 -3.94 16.06 14.35
CA LYS A 183 -3.65 16.92 15.52
C LYS A 183 -2.87 16.23 16.64
N SER A 184 -2.87 14.90 16.68
CA SER A 184 -2.08 14.11 17.64
C SER A 184 -0.70 13.70 17.12
N GLY A 185 -0.27 14.25 15.97
CA GLY A 185 1.00 13.92 15.34
C GLY A 185 0.95 12.71 14.40
N SER A 186 -0.19 12.07 14.20
CA SER A 186 -0.36 11.07 13.13
C SER A 186 -0.22 11.72 11.75
N GLU A 187 0.72 11.25 10.94
CA GLU A 187 0.89 11.72 9.56
C GLU A 187 -0.14 11.07 8.63
N PHE A 188 -0.51 9.82 8.93
CA PHE A 188 -1.46 9.03 8.17
C PHE A 188 -2.58 8.51 9.07
N PRO A 189 -3.44 9.37 9.66
CA PRO A 189 -4.61 8.91 10.40
C PRO A 189 -5.47 7.98 9.53
N VAL A 190 -6.18 7.02 10.13
CA VAL A 190 -7.01 6.08 9.34
C VAL A 190 -8.10 6.81 8.56
N LEU A 191 -8.68 7.89 9.10
CA LEU A 191 -9.52 8.82 8.35
C LEU A 191 -8.67 10.02 7.92
N PRO A 192 -8.69 10.44 6.63
CA PRO A 192 -9.45 9.88 5.50
C PRO A 192 -8.76 8.71 4.77
N TRP A 193 -7.51 8.40 5.10
CA TRP A 193 -6.63 7.60 4.25
C TRP A 193 -7.15 6.19 3.94
N ALA A 194 -7.90 5.57 4.85
CA ALA A 194 -8.55 4.28 4.61
C ALA A 194 -9.46 4.30 3.39
N GLY A 195 -10.09 5.44 3.06
CA GLY A 195 -11.00 5.58 1.92
C GLY A 195 -10.40 5.09 0.60
N TYR A 196 -9.10 5.31 0.35
CA TYR A 196 -8.41 4.80 -0.84
C TYR A 196 -8.40 3.27 -0.90
N GLY A 197 -8.20 2.62 0.25
CA GLY A 197 -8.22 1.16 0.36
C GLY A 197 -9.61 0.59 0.15
N PHE A 198 -10.64 1.29 0.58
CA PHE A 198 -12.03 0.91 0.37
C PHE A 198 -12.45 1.09 -1.10
N ILE A 199 -12.00 2.14 -1.79
CA ILE A 199 -12.14 2.25 -3.26
C ILE A 199 -11.45 1.05 -3.93
N GLY A 200 -10.20 0.77 -3.57
CA GLY A 200 -9.46 -0.38 -4.09
C GLY A 200 -10.19 -1.71 -3.87
N ALA A 201 -10.68 -1.94 -2.65
CA ALA A 201 -11.43 -3.13 -2.29
C ALA A 201 -12.75 -3.28 -3.07
N SER A 202 -13.43 -2.17 -3.34
CA SER A 202 -14.63 -2.16 -4.18
C SER A 202 -14.34 -2.71 -5.58
N LEU A 203 -13.29 -2.17 -6.21
CA LEU A 203 -12.83 -2.64 -7.53
C LEU A 203 -12.35 -4.09 -7.48
N GLY A 204 -11.57 -4.46 -6.46
CA GLY A 204 -11.06 -5.82 -6.28
C GLY A 204 -12.18 -6.86 -6.18
N ALA A 205 -13.24 -6.55 -5.43
CA ALA A 205 -14.42 -7.42 -5.30
C ALA A 205 -15.18 -7.57 -6.63
N LEU A 206 -15.33 -6.50 -7.42
CA LEU A 206 -15.97 -6.62 -8.74
C LEU A 206 -15.13 -7.45 -9.70
N VAL A 207 -13.81 -7.23 -9.71
CA VAL A 207 -12.87 -7.96 -10.56
C VAL A 207 -12.76 -9.44 -10.18
N SER A 208 -13.17 -9.82 -8.97
CA SER A 208 -13.23 -11.21 -8.54
C SER A 208 -14.34 -12.01 -9.25
N ILE A 209 -15.31 -11.34 -9.88
CA ILE A 209 -16.43 -11.98 -10.57
C ILE A 209 -15.90 -12.67 -11.84
N PRO A 210 -16.11 -14.00 -12.00
CA PRO A 210 -15.68 -14.75 -13.18
C PRO A 210 -16.16 -14.11 -14.49
N ASP A 211 -15.34 -14.22 -15.54
CA ASP A 211 -15.62 -13.80 -16.93
C ASP A 211 -15.89 -12.30 -17.17
N ARG A 212 -16.03 -11.51 -16.10
CA ARG A 212 -16.28 -10.07 -16.16
C ARG A 212 -15.14 -9.22 -15.63
N GLY A 213 -14.13 -9.84 -15.01
CA GLY A 213 -13.08 -9.14 -14.27
C GLY A 213 -12.33 -8.09 -15.09
N ALA A 214 -11.91 -8.41 -16.31
CA ALA A 214 -11.18 -7.46 -17.17
C ALA A 214 -12.03 -6.24 -17.56
N ARG A 215 -13.29 -6.47 -17.96
CA ARG A 215 -14.24 -5.39 -18.29
C ARG A 215 -14.56 -4.54 -17.06
N TYR A 216 -14.82 -5.15 -15.92
CA TYR A 216 -15.11 -4.42 -14.69
C TYR A 216 -13.93 -3.60 -14.20
N LEU A 217 -12.70 -4.08 -14.36
CA LEU A 217 -11.51 -3.29 -14.04
C LEU A 217 -11.49 -1.99 -14.84
N TRP A 218 -11.64 -2.07 -16.16
CA TRP A 218 -11.66 -0.89 -17.04
C TRP A 218 -12.79 0.08 -16.68
N VAL A 219 -14.02 -0.42 -16.60
CA VAL A 219 -15.20 0.40 -16.34
C VAL A 219 -15.10 1.09 -14.98
N HIS A 220 -14.73 0.36 -13.93
CA HIS A 220 -14.74 0.93 -12.59
C HIS A 220 -13.53 1.81 -12.33
N LEU A 221 -12.37 1.55 -12.95
CA LEU A 221 -11.28 2.52 -12.95
C LEU A 221 -11.69 3.82 -13.67
N ALA A 222 -12.39 3.74 -14.80
CA ALA A 222 -12.91 4.91 -15.50
C ALA A 222 -13.95 5.68 -14.67
N ILE A 223 -14.86 4.96 -13.99
CA ILE A 223 -15.81 5.57 -13.04
C ILE A 223 -15.07 6.27 -11.90
N THR A 224 -14.09 5.61 -11.28
CA THR A 224 -13.28 6.20 -10.19
C THR A 224 -12.51 7.42 -10.67
N PHE A 225 -11.93 7.37 -11.88
CA PHE A 225 -11.27 8.52 -12.51
C PHE A 225 -12.25 9.68 -12.69
N SER A 226 -13.38 9.45 -13.36
CA SER A 226 -14.38 10.48 -13.62
C SER A 226 -14.98 11.06 -12.34
N ALA A 227 -15.25 10.22 -11.34
CA ALA A 227 -15.73 10.66 -10.03
C ALA A 227 -14.67 11.52 -9.32
N GLY A 228 -13.40 11.12 -9.34
CA GLY A 228 -12.31 11.91 -8.76
C GLY A 228 -12.15 13.27 -9.44
N VAL A 229 -12.24 13.32 -10.78
CA VAL A 229 -12.22 14.58 -11.55
C VAL A 229 -13.41 15.46 -11.18
N ALA A 230 -14.62 14.90 -11.12
CA ALA A 230 -15.83 15.64 -10.73
C ALA A 230 -15.70 16.21 -9.31
N ILE A 231 -15.22 15.41 -8.36
CA ILE A 231 -14.99 15.86 -6.97
C ILE A 231 -13.94 16.97 -6.93
N ALA A 232 -12.82 16.82 -7.65
CA ALA A 232 -11.75 17.82 -7.66
C ALA A 232 -12.21 19.17 -8.25
N ASN A 233 -13.08 19.16 -9.26
CA ASN A 233 -13.57 20.37 -9.92
C ASN A 233 -14.80 20.98 -9.22
N ALA A 234 -15.42 20.27 -8.28
CA ALA A 234 -16.57 20.78 -7.51
C ALA A 234 -16.17 21.60 -6.26
N GLY A 235 -14.93 22.11 -6.19
CA GLY A 235 -14.37 22.88 -5.07
C GLY A 235 -15.31 23.92 -4.47
N GLY A 236 -15.83 24.82 -5.31
CA GLY A 236 -16.73 25.89 -4.86
C GLY A 236 -18.10 25.43 -4.34
N LEU A 237 -18.52 24.19 -4.62
CA LEU A 237 -19.69 23.56 -3.98
C LEU A 237 -19.31 23.01 -2.61
N TRP A 238 -18.15 22.37 -2.50
CA TRP A 238 -17.65 21.83 -1.24
C TRP A 238 -17.45 22.95 -0.20
N ASP A 239 -17.03 24.15 -0.63
CA ASP A 239 -16.72 25.27 0.26
C ASP A 239 -17.97 25.77 1.00
N ARG A 240 -19.15 25.48 0.45
CA ARG A 240 -20.45 25.83 1.04
C ARG A 240 -20.95 24.80 2.05
N ILE A 241 -20.47 23.56 1.96
CA ILE A 241 -20.99 22.41 2.72
C ILE A 241 -20.05 22.04 3.87
N TYR A 242 -18.74 22.15 3.64
CA TYR A 242 -17.73 21.67 4.58
C TYR A 242 -16.96 22.83 5.23
N PRO A 243 -16.57 22.69 6.51
CA PRO A 243 -15.59 23.60 7.10
C PRO A 243 -14.29 23.51 6.29
N TRP A 244 -13.59 24.64 6.15
CA TRP A 244 -12.32 24.67 5.42
C TRP A 244 -11.39 23.55 5.92
N SER A 245 -11.09 22.61 5.03
CA SER A 245 -10.29 21.42 5.29
C SER A 245 -9.29 21.21 4.15
N PRO A 246 -7.97 21.29 4.42
CA PRO A 246 -6.93 21.05 3.41
C PRO A 246 -7.05 19.69 2.69
N TRP A 247 -7.81 18.74 3.28
CA TRP A 247 -8.02 17.40 2.76
C TRP A 247 -9.04 17.29 1.64
N ILE A 248 -10.23 17.91 1.79
CA ILE A 248 -11.24 17.89 0.73
C ILE A 248 -10.91 18.91 -0.36
N PHE A 249 -10.52 20.12 0.01
CA PHE A 249 -10.45 21.24 -0.92
C PHE A 249 -9.30 21.15 -1.93
N GLN A 250 -8.26 20.37 -1.64
CA GLN A 250 -7.08 20.32 -2.49
C GLN A 250 -6.55 18.92 -2.82
N ASN A 251 -7.11 17.83 -2.26
CA ASN A 251 -6.34 16.58 -2.24
C ASN A 251 -7.14 15.29 -2.49
N ALA A 252 -8.31 15.07 -1.90
CA ALA A 252 -8.97 13.77 -2.00
C ALA A 252 -9.41 13.44 -3.44
N GLY A 253 -10.22 14.31 -4.06
CA GLY A 253 -10.65 14.14 -5.46
C GLY A 253 -9.46 14.06 -6.42
N GLU A 254 -8.47 14.94 -6.20
CA GLU A 254 -7.26 15.01 -7.03
C GLU A 254 -6.45 13.70 -6.99
N ARG A 255 -6.19 13.19 -5.79
CA ARG A 255 -5.47 11.93 -5.59
C ARG A 255 -6.27 10.74 -6.12
N ILE A 256 -7.59 10.72 -5.94
CA ILE A 256 -8.45 9.66 -6.47
C ILE A 256 -8.30 9.54 -7.99
N TRP A 257 -8.46 10.66 -8.73
CA TRP A 257 -8.37 10.57 -10.19
C TRP A 257 -6.95 10.28 -10.65
N LYS A 258 -5.92 10.85 -10.00
CA LYS A 258 -4.52 10.57 -10.35
C LYS A 258 -4.15 9.10 -10.15
N VAL A 259 -4.54 8.50 -9.02
CA VAL A 259 -4.34 7.06 -8.77
C VAL A 259 -5.08 6.22 -9.80
N ALA A 260 -6.34 6.56 -10.11
CA ALA A 260 -7.12 5.86 -11.13
C ALA A 260 -6.53 6.01 -12.53
N ALA A 261 -6.00 7.19 -12.88
CA ALA A 261 -5.35 7.47 -14.15
C ALA A 261 -4.08 6.62 -14.33
N ILE A 262 -3.23 6.54 -13.30
CA ILE A 262 -2.04 5.68 -13.31
C ILE A 262 -2.45 4.22 -13.49
N ALA A 263 -3.46 3.75 -12.75
CA ALA A 263 -3.95 2.38 -12.87
C ALA A 263 -4.55 2.08 -14.26
N LEU A 264 -5.28 3.03 -14.87
CA LEU A 264 -5.79 2.93 -16.24
C LEU A 264 -4.66 2.86 -17.27
N ALA A 265 -3.66 3.74 -17.14
CA ALA A 265 -2.52 3.78 -18.05
C ALA A 265 -1.72 2.48 -17.99
N LEU A 266 -1.43 1.97 -16.78
CA LEU A 266 -0.74 0.69 -16.59
C LEU A 266 -1.56 -0.48 -17.09
N ARG A 267 -2.89 -0.44 -16.93
CA ARG A 267 -3.79 -1.45 -17.48
C ARG A 267 -3.82 -1.42 -19.01
N GLY A 268 -3.71 -0.24 -19.61
CA GLY A 268 -3.55 -0.05 -21.05
C GLY A 268 -2.23 -0.63 -21.55
N ALA A 269 -1.13 -0.33 -20.86
CA ALA A 269 0.18 -0.89 -21.16
C ALA A 269 0.20 -2.42 -21.04
N GLU A 270 -0.51 -2.99 -20.05
CA GLU A 270 -0.64 -4.44 -19.89
C GLU A 270 -1.43 -5.06 -21.06
N ALA A 271 -2.56 -4.46 -21.44
CA ALA A 271 -3.37 -4.94 -22.55
C ALA A 271 -2.64 -4.82 -23.91
N PHE A 272 -1.99 -3.69 -24.16
CA PHE A 272 -1.19 -3.45 -25.36
C PHE A 272 0.00 -4.41 -25.45
N GLY A 273 0.72 -4.60 -24.35
CA GLY A 273 1.85 -5.51 -24.33
C GLY A 273 1.45 -6.99 -24.38
N ALA A 274 0.23 -7.34 -23.98
CA ALA A 274 -0.33 -8.68 -24.16
C ALA A 274 -0.67 -8.94 -25.64
N SER A 275 -1.20 -7.96 -26.37
CA SER A 275 -1.49 -8.11 -27.81
C SER A 275 -0.23 -8.12 -28.69
N HIS A 276 0.86 -7.49 -28.24
CA HIS A 276 2.12 -7.38 -29.01
C HIS A 276 3.27 -8.24 -28.44
N GLY A 277 3.03 -9.08 -27.43
CA GLY A 277 4.02 -10.00 -26.86
C GLY A 277 5.20 -9.36 -26.10
N TRP A 278 5.24 -8.04 -25.93
CA TRP A 278 6.38 -7.31 -25.36
C TRP A 278 6.34 -7.18 -23.82
N ALA A 279 5.16 -6.99 -23.21
CA ALA A 279 5.07 -6.71 -21.78
C ALA A 279 5.59 -7.87 -20.89
N MET A 280 5.65 -9.09 -21.41
CA MET A 280 6.15 -10.27 -20.68
C MET A 280 7.68 -10.39 -20.70
N LYS A 281 8.35 -9.82 -21.69
CA LYS A 281 9.80 -9.96 -21.87
C LYS A 281 10.59 -8.71 -21.49
N ASN A 282 9.94 -7.56 -21.41
CA ASN A 282 10.60 -6.30 -21.09
C ASN A 282 11.27 -6.32 -19.69
N PRO A 283 12.57 -6.02 -19.57
CA PRO A 283 13.24 -5.91 -18.27
C PRO A 283 12.61 -4.87 -17.34
N LEU A 284 12.07 -3.77 -17.88
CA LEU A 284 11.41 -2.72 -17.08
C LEU A 284 10.16 -3.23 -16.37
N THR A 285 9.32 -4.01 -17.05
CA THR A 285 8.09 -4.56 -16.42
C THR A 285 8.42 -5.58 -15.35
N LYS A 286 9.47 -6.40 -15.57
CA LYS A 286 10.00 -7.32 -14.55
C LYS A 286 10.59 -6.58 -13.35
N PHE A 287 11.29 -5.47 -13.59
CA PHE A 287 11.83 -4.62 -12.54
C PHE A 287 10.71 -4.01 -11.68
N LEU A 288 9.67 -3.47 -12.30
CA LEU A 288 8.49 -2.96 -11.59
C LEU A 288 7.77 -4.07 -10.81
N GLU A 289 7.62 -5.27 -11.38
CA GLU A 289 7.03 -6.41 -10.67
C GLU A 289 7.85 -6.84 -9.46
N HIS A 290 9.18 -6.83 -9.57
CA HIS A 290 10.06 -7.15 -8.46
C HIS A 290 9.78 -6.23 -7.27
N PHE A 291 9.72 -4.91 -7.48
CA PHE A 291 9.37 -3.99 -6.40
C PHE A 291 7.91 -4.11 -5.94
N GLY A 292 6.98 -4.32 -6.87
CA GLY A 292 5.55 -4.45 -6.56
C GLY A 292 5.24 -5.64 -5.65
N LEU A 293 5.84 -6.80 -5.94
CA LEU A 293 5.68 -8.02 -5.14
C LEU A 293 6.36 -7.89 -3.76
N ASN A 294 7.45 -7.14 -3.68
CA ASN A 294 8.28 -7.00 -2.49
C ASN A 294 8.07 -5.68 -1.74
N SER A 295 6.95 -4.98 -1.96
CA SER A 295 6.81 -3.59 -1.51
C SER A 295 6.97 -3.39 0.01
N LEU A 296 6.59 -4.38 0.84
CA LEU A 296 6.79 -4.30 2.30
C LEU A 296 8.29 -4.39 2.67
N SER A 297 8.99 -5.37 2.12
CA SER A 297 10.44 -5.53 2.32
C SER A 297 11.20 -4.34 1.74
N GLY A 298 10.74 -3.81 0.59
CA GLY A 298 11.28 -2.61 -0.03
C GLY A 298 11.12 -1.38 0.85
N TYR A 299 9.93 -1.18 1.45
CA TYR A 299 9.69 -0.11 2.42
C TYR A 299 10.64 -0.18 3.61
N PHE A 300 10.78 -1.37 4.20
CA PHE A 300 11.68 -1.57 5.33
C PHE A 300 13.14 -1.29 4.94
N ALA A 301 13.62 -1.88 3.85
CA ALA A 301 15.00 -1.75 3.40
C ALA A 301 15.39 -0.30 3.12
N GLN A 302 14.56 0.43 2.37
CA GLN A 302 14.88 1.82 2.06
C GLN A 302 14.86 2.71 3.31
N ALA A 303 13.97 2.45 4.27
CA ALA A 303 13.95 3.17 5.53
C ALA A 303 15.24 2.93 6.32
N CYS A 304 15.75 1.70 6.34
CA CYS A 304 17.04 1.37 6.93
C CYS A 304 18.22 2.01 6.19
N ILE A 305 18.21 2.02 4.85
CA ILE A 305 19.28 2.60 4.02
C ILE A 305 19.36 4.13 4.21
N LEU A 306 18.23 4.82 4.14
CA LEU A 306 18.19 6.29 4.18
C LEU A 306 18.23 6.83 5.60
N PHE A 307 17.47 6.24 6.53
CA PHE A 307 17.26 6.78 7.86
C PHE A 307 17.85 5.94 8.99
N GLY A 308 18.18 4.68 8.73
CA GLY A 308 18.56 3.72 9.75
C GLY A 308 19.75 4.17 10.59
N LYS A 309 19.59 4.14 11.92
CA LYS A 309 20.67 3.84 12.86
C LYS A 309 20.63 2.32 13.02
N TRP A 310 21.55 1.58 12.40
CA TRP A 310 21.49 0.12 12.47
C TRP A 310 21.71 -0.33 13.92
N ILE A 311 20.63 -0.83 14.53
CA ILE A 311 20.56 -1.70 15.71
C ILE A 311 21.57 -1.35 16.82
N ALA A 312 21.13 -0.57 17.81
CA ALA A 312 21.68 -0.72 19.16
C ALA A 312 21.15 -2.05 19.71
N LEU A 313 21.96 -3.11 19.65
CA LEU A 313 21.62 -4.37 20.29
C LEU A 313 21.47 -4.14 21.82
N PRO A 314 20.73 -4.99 22.54
CA PRO A 314 20.52 -4.85 23.99
C PRO A 314 21.81 -4.83 24.84
N PHE A 315 22.96 -5.08 24.23
CA PHE A 315 24.28 -5.23 24.85
C PHE A 315 25.24 -4.06 24.56
N GLY A 316 24.73 -2.87 24.22
CA GLY A 316 25.56 -1.66 24.09
C GLY A 316 26.42 -1.57 22.82
N LEU A 317 26.42 -2.59 21.97
CA LEU A 317 26.99 -2.52 20.62
C LEU A 317 26.00 -1.80 19.69
N SER A 318 26.29 -0.52 19.42
CA SER A 318 25.65 0.22 18.32
C SER A 318 26.52 0.09 17.08
N PHE A 319 26.15 -0.77 16.14
CA PHE A 319 26.74 -0.76 14.79
C PHE A 319 26.10 0.39 13.99
N GLY A 320 26.44 1.62 14.36
CA GLY A 320 25.88 2.80 13.72
C GLY A 320 26.52 3.06 12.36
N ILE A 321 26.08 2.37 11.29
CA ILE A 321 25.96 3.09 10.02
C ILE A 321 24.82 4.06 10.28
N THR A 322 25.12 5.29 10.68
CA THR A 322 24.13 6.35 10.56
C THR A 322 23.82 6.44 9.08
N GLY A 323 22.56 6.21 8.71
CA GLY A 323 22.10 6.46 7.36
C GLY A 323 22.42 7.89 6.91
N PHE A 324 21.97 8.24 5.71
CA PHE A 324 22.26 9.55 5.12
C PHE A 324 21.64 10.74 5.88
N THR A 325 20.94 10.51 6.99
CA THR A 325 20.44 11.55 7.91
C THR A 325 21.51 12.47 8.49
N ARG A 326 22.77 12.01 8.66
CA ARG A 326 23.87 12.91 9.04
C ARG A 326 24.20 13.96 7.98
N TRP A 327 23.80 13.70 6.74
CA TRP A 327 24.00 14.53 5.56
C TRP A 327 22.69 15.22 5.16
N ALA A 328 21.65 15.13 6.01
CA ALA A 328 20.37 15.77 5.77
C ALA A 328 20.58 17.27 5.59
N GLY A 329 20.02 17.80 4.50
CA GLY A 329 20.15 19.20 4.17
C GLY A 329 21.50 19.58 3.57
N GLN A 330 22.40 18.64 3.24
CA GLN A 330 23.67 18.93 2.56
C GLN A 330 23.62 18.55 1.06
N PHE A 331 22.60 17.82 0.63
CA PHE A 331 22.48 17.41 -0.77
C PHE A 331 21.88 18.52 -1.63
N HIS A 332 22.55 18.82 -2.75
CA HIS A 332 21.97 19.51 -3.90
C HIS A 332 21.36 18.50 -4.88
N TRP A 333 20.75 18.96 -5.97
CA TRP A 333 20.06 18.12 -6.96
C TRP A 333 20.87 16.93 -7.47
N THR A 334 22.15 17.13 -7.82
CA THR A 334 23.02 16.04 -8.28
C THR A 334 23.21 14.97 -7.21
N GLY A 335 23.44 15.39 -5.97
CA GLY A 335 23.59 14.49 -4.83
C GLY A 335 22.29 13.74 -4.50
N PHE A 336 21.15 14.42 -4.61
CA PHE A 336 19.83 13.83 -4.48
C PHE A 336 19.59 12.71 -5.52
N TRP A 337 19.81 12.97 -6.81
CA TRP A 337 19.58 11.96 -7.84
C TRP A 337 20.51 10.75 -7.69
N LEU A 338 21.79 10.99 -7.35
CA LEU A 338 22.74 9.90 -7.07
C LEU A 338 22.28 9.07 -5.86
N LEU A 339 21.86 9.73 -4.77
CA LEU A 339 21.35 9.05 -3.58
C LEU A 339 20.10 8.23 -3.91
N THR A 340 19.15 8.78 -4.67
CA THR A 340 17.94 8.07 -5.09
C THR A 340 18.27 6.82 -5.90
N ILE A 341 19.21 6.90 -6.86
CA ILE A 341 19.65 5.74 -7.65
C ILE A 341 20.29 4.67 -6.75
N VAL A 342 21.20 5.08 -5.86
CA VAL A 342 21.87 4.17 -4.92
C VAL A 342 20.85 3.51 -3.98
N ALA A 343 19.88 4.28 -3.47
CA ALA A 343 18.84 3.77 -2.60
C ALA A 343 17.90 2.79 -3.33
N ILE A 344 17.52 3.08 -4.58
CA ILE A 344 16.72 2.17 -5.41
C ILE A 344 17.49 0.86 -5.65
N ALA A 345 18.77 0.95 -6.04
CA ALA A 345 19.61 -0.22 -6.28
C ALA A 345 19.80 -1.06 -5.00
N GLY A 346 20.11 -0.42 -3.88
CA GLY A 346 20.26 -1.08 -2.57
C GLY A 346 18.97 -1.74 -2.11
N THR A 347 17.83 -1.08 -2.28
CA THR A 347 16.50 -1.65 -1.97
C THR A 347 16.20 -2.85 -2.86
N GLY A 348 16.47 -2.76 -4.17
CA GLY A 348 16.28 -3.85 -5.11
C GLY A 348 17.14 -5.07 -4.78
N ALA A 349 18.41 -4.84 -4.46
CA ALA A 349 19.36 -5.88 -4.03
C ALA A 349 18.93 -6.54 -2.73
N PHE A 350 18.47 -5.76 -1.73
CA PHE A 350 17.92 -6.30 -0.49
C PHE A 350 16.68 -7.17 -0.76
N CYS A 351 15.72 -6.70 -1.57
CA CYS A 351 14.54 -7.48 -1.92
C CYS A 351 14.90 -8.79 -2.64
N TRP A 352 15.91 -8.74 -3.51
CA TRP A 352 16.42 -9.94 -4.18
C TRP A 352 17.04 -10.93 -3.19
N ALA A 353 17.94 -10.45 -2.32
CA ALA A 353 18.58 -11.28 -1.29
C ALA A 353 17.55 -11.87 -0.31
N TRP A 354 16.56 -11.07 0.11
CA TRP A 354 15.48 -11.53 0.97
C TRP A 354 14.68 -12.66 0.32
N ASN A 355 14.33 -12.53 -0.96
CA ASN A 355 13.60 -13.57 -1.69
C ASN A 355 14.42 -14.85 -1.90
N PHE A 356 15.74 -14.71 -2.03
CA PHE A 356 16.63 -15.85 -2.08
C PHE A 356 16.67 -16.58 -0.73
N LEU A 357 16.72 -15.84 0.38
CA LEU A 357 16.86 -16.41 1.73
C LEU A 357 15.54 -16.92 2.35
N ASP A 358 14.42 -16.22 2.15
CA ASP A 358 13.11 -16.50 2.78
C ASP A 358 12.66 -17.98 2.66
N PRO A 359 12.79 -18.65 1.50
CA PRO A 359 12.43 -20.06 1.37
C PRO A 359 13.27 -21.02 2.23
N HIS A 360 14.50 -20.62 2.59
CA HIS A 360 15.43 -21.46 3.33
C HIS A 360 15.32 -21.30 4.85
N LEU A 361 14.52 -20.33 5.33
CA LEU A 361 14.39 -20.03 6.75
C LEU A 361 13.65 -21.14 7.53
N PRO A 362 14.10 -21.51 8.74
CA PRO A 362 13.61 -22.68 9.48
C PRO A 362 12.09 -22.69 9.72
N TRP A 363 11.52 -21.52 10.02
CA TRP A 363 10.09 -21.38 10.31
C TRP A 363 9.18 -21.57 9.09
N ARG A 364 9.67 -21.26 7.87
CA ARG A 364 8.91 -21.55 6.64
C ARG A 364 8.95 -23.03 6.25
N LYS A 365 10.03 -23.73 6.59
CA LYS A 365 10.13 -25.19 6.40
C LYS A 365 9.14 -25.93 7.31
N GLN A 366 8.92 -25.44 8.53
CA GLN A 366 7.93 -26.01 9.44
C GLN A 366 6.48 -25.77 8.97
N ALA A 367 6.17 -24.59 8.43
CA ALA A 367 4.84 -24.28 7.87
C ALA A 367 4.48 -25.04 6.58
N ARG A 368 5.44 -25.74 5.96
CA ARG A 368 5.23 -26.57 4.75
C ARG A 368 5.13 -28.07 5.04
N LYS A 369 5.25 -28.52 6.30
CA LYS A 369 5.04 -29.94 6.61
C LYS A 369 3.55 -30.27 6.34
N PRO A 370 3.24 -31.25 5.47
CA PRO A 370 1.87 -31.71 5.33
C PRO A 370 1.39 -32.22 6.70
N GLU A 371 0.14 -31.92 7.03
CA GLU A 371 -0.54 -32.49 8.19
C GLU A 371 -0.33 -34.01 8.16
N PRO A 372 0.06 -34.65 9.28
CA PRO A 372 0.16 -36.10 9.31
C PRO A 372 -1.21 -36.67 8.93
N ALA A 373 -1.22 -37.53 7.90
CA ALA A 373 -2.43 -38.16 7.40
C ALA A 373 -3.24 -38.71 8.59
N ALA A 374 -4.51 -38.31 8.69
CA ALA A 374 -5.41 -38.81 9.71
C ALA A 374 -5.33 -40.35 9.72
N ARG A 375 -5.00 -40.92 10.88
CA ARG A 375 -4.95 -42.38 11.03
C ARG A 375 -6.34 -42.92 10.69
N PRO A 376 -6.46 -43.93 9.81
CA PRO A 376 -7.74 -44.58 9.59
C PRO A 376 -8.20 -45.20 10.92
N ALA A 377 -9.43 -44.90 11.31
CA ALA A 377 -10.15 -45.56 12.39
C ALA A 377 -10.70 -46.91 11.90
#